data_AF-A0A836ES05-F1
#
_entry.id   AF-A0A836ES05-F1
#
_cell.length_a   1.000
_cell.length_b   1.000
_cell.length_c   1.000
_cell.angle_alpha   90.00
_cell.angle_beta   90.00
_cell.angle_gamma   90.00
#
_symmetry.space_group_name_H-M   'P 1'
#
loop_
_entity.id
_entity.type
_entity.pdbx_description
1 polymer ?
#
loop_
_entity_poly.entity_id
_entity_poly.type
_entity_poly.pdbx_seq_one_letter_code
_entity_poly.pdbx_strand_id
1 'polypeptide(L)'
;MDVYTIDEVASHNNAKDLWIVINGGVYNITKFHKEHPGGEEVLLKLAGQDATESFEAIGHSKEAIIFRENFKIGEITDSVSSDNKTKTTNTEVKEPVEEDWQYQESEQTTFWSSTFMWFSFIIYAIIIYYWMRKLGFMSAIF
;
A
#
# COMPACT_ATOMS: atom_id res chain seq x y z
N MET A 1 -18.08 9.84 13.26
CA MET A 1 -16.86 9.26 13.84
C MET A 1 -17.10 9.19 15.32
N ASP A 2 -16.91 8.01 15.91
CA ASP A 2 -17.05 7.85 17.35
C ASP A 2 -15.83 8.44 18.06
N VAL A 3 -16.04 8.86 19.30
CA VAL A 3 -15.04 9.51 20.14
C VAL A 3 -14.75 8.60 21.32
N TYR A 4 -13.47 8.32 21.55
CA TYR A 4 -13.01 7.43 22.61
C TYR A 4 -12.06 8.17 23.56
N THR A 5 -12.01 7.74 24.82
CA THR A 5 -11.00 8.23 25.78
C THR A 5 -9.77 7.31 25.77
N ILE A 6 -8.63 7.83 26.23
CA ILE A 6 -7.43 7.00 26.39
C ILE A 6 -7.70 5.80 27.32
N ASP A 7 -8.43 6.02 28.41
CA ASP A 7 -8.77 4.96 29.38
C ASP A 7 -9.64 3.85 28.75
N GLU A 8 -10.54 4.23 27.85
CA GLU A 8 -11.35 3.28 27.10
C GLU A 8 -10.47 2.46 26.16
N VAL A 9 -9.63 3.10 25.34
CA VAL A 9 -8.72 2.40 24.43
C VAL A 9 -7.75 1.49 25.20
N ALA A 10 -7.25 1.91 26.36
CA ALA A 10 -6.36 1.13 27.21
C ALA A 10 -6.97 -0.19 27.70
N SER A 11 -8.30 -0.28 27.76
CA SER A 11 -9.00 -1.52 28.12
C SER A 11 -8.98 -2.57 26.99
N HIS A 12 -8.70 -2.16 25.75
CA HIS A 12 -8.68 -3.01 24.55
C HIS A 12 -7.24 -3.48 24.22
N ASN A 13 -6.66 -4.26 25.14
CA ASN A 13 -5.25 -4.66 25.12
C ASN A 13 -5.01 -6.18 24.89
N ASN A 14 -5.99 -6.91 24.35
CA ASN A 14 -5.93 -8.37 24.23
C ASN A 14 -5.91 -8.83 22.77
N ALA A 15 -5.41 -10.03 22.49
CA ALA A 15 -5.41 -10.58 21.12
C ALA A 15 -6.82 -10.76 20.51
N LYS A 16 -7.85 -10.89 21.35
CA LYS A 16 -9.25 -10.98 20.93
C LYS A 16 -9.96 -9.62 20.87
N ASP A 17 -9.30 -8.57 21.33
CA ASP A 17 -9.83 -7.22 21.43
C ASP A 17 -8.66 -6.23 21.51
N LEU A 18 -8.14 -5.89 20.34
CA LEU A 18 -6.87 -5.18 20.16
C LEU A 18 -7.12 -3.87 19.42
N TRP A 19 -7.04 -2.77 20.17
CA TRP A 19 -7.13 -1.44 19.60
C TRP A 19 -5.80 -0.72 19.75
N ILE A 20 -5.52 0.17 18.82
CA ILE A 20 -4.33 1.03 18.85
C ILE A 20 -4.72 2.44 18.44
N VAL A 21 -3.97 3.42 18.97
CA VAL A 21 -4.06 4.80 18.55
C VAL A 21 -2.93 5.10 17.58
N ILE A 22 -3.24 5.74 16.45
CA ILE A 22 -2.22 6.25 15.52
C ILE A 22 -2.66 7.64 15.04
N ASN A 23 -1.84 8.67 15.25
CA ASN A 23 -2.12 10.05 14.89
C ASN A 23 -3.49 10.54 15.39
N GLY A 24 -3.84 10.18 16.64
CA GLY A 24 -5.12 10.52 17.27
C GLY A 24 -6.33 9.73 16.75
N GLY A 25 -6.17 8.88 15.74
CA GLY A 25 -7.20 7.95 15.28
C GLY A 25 -7.18 6.66 16.08
N VAL A 26 -8.36 6.12 16.37
CA VAL A 26 -8.54 4.82 17.04
C VAL A 26 -8.83 3.75 16.00
N TYR A 27 -8.05 2.67 16.01
CA TYR A 27 -8.13 1.59 15.03
C TYR A 27 -8.36 0.24 15.71
N ASN A 28 -9.37 -0.50 15.25
CA ASN A 28 -9.62 -1.87 15.68
C ASN A 28 -8.95 -2.86 14.72
N ILE A 29 -7.81 -3.39 15.15
CA ILE A 29 -6.99 -4.33 14.36
C ILE A 29 -7.12 -5.77 14.87
N THR A 30 -8.16 -6.06 15.66
CA THR A 30 -8.43 -7.39 16.22
C THR A 30 -8.49 -8.49 15.15
N LYS A 31 -8.97 -8.19 13.94
CA LYS A 31 -8.98 -9.19 12.86
C LYS A 31 -7.66 -9.25 12.09
N PHE A 32 -6.92 -8.15 12.07
CA PHE A 32 -5.72 -7.98 11.25
C PHE A 32 -4.42 -8.38 11.95
N HIS A 33 -4.39 -8.46 13.30
CA HIS A 33 -3.14 -8.70 14.03
C HIS A 33 -2.34 -9.92 13.55
N LYS A 34 -3.01 -10.98 13.08
CA LYS A 34 -2.37 -12.21 12.56
C LYS A 34 -1.87 -12.09 11.11
N GLU A 35 -2.44 -11.16 10.36
CA GLU A 35 -2.11 -10.92 8.94
C GLU A 35 -1.06 -9.80 8.80
N HIS A 36 -0.68 -9.16 9.91
CA HIS A 36 0.30 -8.09 9.91
C HIS A 36 1.68 -8.60 9.47
N PRO A 37 2.26 -8.09 8.37
CA PRO A 37 3.54 -8.56 7.85
C PRO A 37 4.72 -8.37 8.82
N GLY A 38 4.60 -7.45 9.78
CA GLY A 38 5.60 -7.20 10.82
C GLY A 38 5.46 -8.09 12.07
N GLY A 39 4.56 -9.08 12.06
CA GLY A 39 4.29 -9.97 13.19
C GLY A 39 3.17 -9.45 14.10
N GLU A 40 2.52 -10.37 14.83
CA GLU A 40 1.45 -10.02 15.78
C GLU A 40 2.02 -9.50 17.11
N GLU A 41 3.25 -9.89 17.46
CA GLU A 41 3.88 -9.58 18.74
C GLU A 41 4.12 -8.09 18.95
N VAL A 42 4.41 -7.35 17.87
CA VAL A 42 4.61 -5.90 17.93
C VAL A 42 3.29 -5.16 18.15
N LEU A 43 2.19 -5.67 17.58
CA LEU A 43 0.86 -5.09 17.76
C LEU A 43 0.34 -5.35 19.17
N LEU A 44 0.56 -6.56 19.70
CA LEU A 44 0.16 -6.91 21.07
C LEU A 44 0.90 -6.10 22.13
N LYS A 45 2.17 -5.75 21.92
CA LYS A 45 2.93 -4.90 22.83
C LYS A 45 2.41 -3.46 22.90
N LEU A 46 1.86 -2.98 21.79
CA LEU A 46 1.31 -1.63 21.64
C LEU A 46 -0.22 -1.59 21.80
N ALA A 47 -0.83 -2.73 22.16
CA ALA A 47 -2.27 -2.82 22.32
C ALA A 47 -2.74 -1.90 23.46
N GLY A 48 -3.83 -1.17 23.21
CA GLY A 48 -4.40 -0.17 24.11
C GLY A 48 -3.56 1.09 24.30
N GLN A 49 -2.55 1.33 23.44
CA GLN A 49 -1.63 2.46 23.57
C GLN A 49 -1.54 3.27 22.27
N ASP A 50 -0.86 4.41 22.36
CA ASP A 50 -0.46 5.20 21.20
C ASP A 50 0.76 4.56 20.52
N ALA A 51 0.52 4.05 19.33
CA ALA A 51 1.51 3.41 18.48
C ALA A 51 2.08 4.36 17.40
N THR A 52 1.77 5.66 17.45
CA THR A 52 2.16 6.65 16.43
C THR A 52 3.66 6.66 16.16
N GLU A 53 4.47 6.81 17.21
CA GLU A 53 5.93 6.85 17.07
C GLU A 53 6.46 5.55 16.44
N SER A 54 5.96 4.40 16.91
CA SER A 54 6.37 3.10 16.36
C SER A 54 5.93 2.91 14.91
N PHE A 55 4.74 3.39 14.54
CA PHE A 55 4.22 3.30 13.18
C PHE A 55 5.02 4.17 12.20
N GLU A 56 5.39 5.38 12.61
CA GLU A 56 6.15 6.33 11.80
C GLU A 56 7.62 5.93 11.69
N ALA A 57 8.24 5.46 12.77
CA ALA A 57 9.65 5.05 12.79
C ALA A 57 9.95 3.89 11.82
N ILE A 58 8.98 3.00 11.59
CA ILE A 58 9.12 1.87 10.66
C ILE A 58 9.01 2.31 9.19
N GLY A 59 8.30 3.40 8.90
CA GLY A 59 8.15 3.91 7.53
C GLY A 59 7.26 3.02 6.65
N HIS A 60 6.01 2.79 7.06
CA HIS A 60 5.03 2.03 6.29
C HIS A 60 4.78 2.62 4.89
N SER A 61 4.50 1.75 3.90
CA SER A 61 4.20 2.17 2.54
C SER A 61 2.89 2.97 2.46
N LYS A 62 2.73 3.78 1.40
CA LYS A 62 1.49 4.54 1.15
C LYS A 62 0.26 3.64 1.15
N GLU A 63 0.38 2.46 0.56
CA GLU A 63 -0.70 1.47 0.52
C GLU A 63 -1.09 1.00 1.93
N ALA A 64 -0.11 0.73 2.80
CA ALA A 64 -0.37 0.33 4.19
C ALA A 64 -1.04 1.45 5.00
N ILE A 65 -0.66 2.71 4.76
CA ILE A 65 -1.28 3.88 5.40
C ILE A 65 -2.75 4.01 4.97
N ILE A 66 -3.05 3.83 3.67
CA ILE A 66 -4.43 3.84 3.16
C ILE A 66 -5.22 2.65 3.72
N PHE A 67 -4.61 1.46 3.70
CA PHE A 67 -5.25 0.23 4.17
C PHE A 67 -5.63 0.28 5.66
N ARG A 68 -4.82 0.96 6.49
CA ARG A 68 -5.10 1.21 7.91
C ARG A 68 -6.46 1.88 8.12
N GLU A 69 -6.88 2.78 7.23
CA GLU A 69 -8.13 3.52 7.38
C GLU A 69 -9.38 2.61 7.35
N ASN A 70 -9.29 1.42 6.76
CA ASN A 70 -10.36 0.42 6.79
C ASN A 70 -10.67 -0.09 8.21
N PHE A 71 -9.75 0.07 9.15
CA PHE A 71 -9.88 -0.36 10.54
C PHE A 71 -10.19 0.80 11.50
N LYS A 72 -10.33 2.03 11.00
CA LYS A 72 -10.60 3.20 11.84
C LYS A 72 -12.02 3.11 12.41
N ILE A 73 -12.13 3.17 13.73
CA ILE A 73 -13.41 3.18 14.44
C ILE A 73 -13.75 4.56 15.02
N GLY A 74 -12.75 5.42 15.23
CA GLY A 74 -12.98 6.73 15.82
C GLY A 74 -11.71 7.54 16.02
N GLU A 75 -11.78 8.51 16.91
CA GLU A 75 -10.69 9.42 17.29
C GLU A 75 -10.65 9.61 18.81
N ILE A 76 -9.49 9.93 19.36
CA ILE A 76 -9.36 10.19 20.80
C ILE A 76 -9.77 11.64 21.11
N THR A 77 -10.36 11.87 22.27
CA THR A 77 -10.45 13.22 22.85
C THR A 77 -9.58 13.35 24.08
N ASP A 78 -8.44 14.02 23.93
CA ASP A 78 -7.74 14.60 25.07
C ASP A 78 -8.19 16.05 25.20
N SER A 79 -8.66 16.44 26.38
CA SER A 79 -9.17 17.78 26.66
C SER A 79 -8.10 18.89 26.67
N VAL A 80 -6.98 18.72 25.97
CA VAL A 80 -6.00 19.79 25.69
C VAL A 80 -5.37 19.59 24.30
N SER A 81 -5.93 20.32 23.33
CA SER A 81 -5.26 20.88 22.14
C SER A 81 -4.53 19.92 21.18
N SER A 82 -5.19 19.68 20.05
CA SER A 82 -4.63 20.11 18.76
C SER A 82 -5.74 20.59 17.83
N ASP A 83 -5.93 21.90 17.81
CA ASP A 83 -6.47 22.57 16.64
C ASP A 83 -5.64 22.17 15.40
N ASN A 84 -6.34 21.93 14.29
CA ASN A 84 -5.87 21.60 12.92
C ASN A 84 -5.71 20.11 12.57
N LYS A 85 -6.76 19.49 12.03
CA LYS A 85 -7.10 19.59 10.59
C LYS A 85 -8.36 18.78 10.27
N THR A 86 -9.52 19.39 10.46
CA THR A 86 -10.72 19.01 9.72
C THR A 86 -10.47 19.28 8.25
N LYS A 87 -10.09 18.26 7.47
CA LYS A 87 -10.38 18.25 6.04
C LYS A 87 -11.48 17.22 5.79
N THR A 88 -12.68 17.55 6.29
CA THR A 88 -13.90 17.17 5.60
C THR A 88 -13.99 18.09 4.38
N THR A 89 -13.66 17.59 3.21
CA THR A 89 -14.10 18.19 1.95
C THR A 89 -15.00 17.21 1.25
N ASN A 90 -16.30 17.34 1.49
CA ASN A 90 -17.31 17.00 0.50
C ASN A 90 -17.68 18.30 -0.23
N THR A 91 -17.08 18.45 -1.40
CA THR A 91 -17.61 18.99 -2.66
C THR A 91 -18.47 20.27 -2.67
N GLU A 92 -17.89 21.39 -3.13
CA GLU A 92 -18.51 22.24 -4.17
C GLU A 92 -17.42 23.08 -4.90
N VAL A 93 -17.57 23.20 -6.22
CA VAL A 93 -16.56 23.62 -7.22
C VAL A 93 -16.21 25.11 -7.14
N LYS A 94 -14.92 25.43 -7.04
CA LYS A 94 -14.28 26.59 -7.71
C LYS A 94 -12.85 26.22 -8.11
N GLU A 95 -12.64 25.97 -9.40
CA GLU A 95 -11.35 26.22 -10.06
C GLU A 95 -11.25 27.74 -10.38
N PRO A 96 -10.07 28.35 -10.63
CA PRO A 96 -8.77 27.76 -10.95
C PRO A 96 -7.59 28.34 -10.13
N VAL A 97 -6.67 27.48 -9.70
CA VAL A 97 -5.27 27.88 -9.52
C VAL A 97 -4.45 26.83 -10.25
N GLU A 98 -3.95 27.26 -11.40
CA GLU A 98 -2.93 26.58 -12.19
C GLU A 98 -1.66 26.50 -11.34
N GLU A 99 -1.52 25.43 -10.56
CA GLU A 99 -0.22 25.03 -10.04
C GLU A 99 0.45 24.13 -11.06
N ASP A 100 1.58 24.64 -11.53
CA ASP A 100 2.52 24.11 -12.51
C ASP A 100 2.95 22.68 -12.18
N TRP A 101 2.13 21.72 -12.62
CA TRP A 101 2.54 20.35 -12.79
C TRP A 101 3.50 20.30 -13.98
N GLN A 102 4.78 20.56 -13.72
CA GLN A 102 5.84 20.10 -14.60
C GLN A 102 5.70 18.57 -14.72
N TYR A 103 5.13 18.17 -15.84
CA TYR A 103 5.03 16.80 -16.28
C TYR A 103 6.45 16.30 -16.55
N GLN A 104 7.09 15.70 -15.55
CA GLN A 104 8.13 14.74 -15.85
C GLN A 104 7.41 13.51 -16.38
N GLU A 105 7.32 13.45 -17.71
CA GLU A 105 7.10 12.24 -18.46
C GLU A 105 8.09 11.22 -17.91
N SER A 106 7.64 10.33 -17.02
CA SER A 106 8.35 9.09 -16.87
C SER A 106 8.22 8.44 -18.22
N GLU A 107 9.28 8.52 -18.99
CA GLU A 107 9.66 7.44 -19.86
C GLU A 107 9.74 6.15 -19.01
N GLN A 108 8.59 5.60 -18.60
CA GLN A 108 8.28 4.23 -18.92
C GLN A 108 8.06 4.18 -20.44
N THR A 109 9.14 4.51 -21.15
CA THR A 109 9.45 3.79 -22.36
C THR A 109 9.23 2.32 -21.99
N THR A 110 8.27 1.69 -22.65
CA THR A 110 8.48 0.58 -23.62
C THR A 110 9.88 -0.06 -23.70
N PHE A 111 10.71 0.04 -22.67
CA PHE A 111 12.06 -0.47 -22.61
C PHE A 111 12.08 -2.00 -22.47
N TRP A 112 10.94 -2.61 -22.13
CA TRP A 112 10.75 -4.06 -22.18
C TRP A 112 9.77 -4.56 -23.24
N SER A 113 9.30 -3.73 -24.19
CA SER A 113 8.29 -4.17 -25.18
C SER A 113 8.69 -4.13 -26.64
N SER A 114 9.95 -3.84 -27.01
CA SER A 114 10.40 -3.92 -28.42
C SER A 114 11.68 -4.75 -28.61
N THR A 115 12.65 -4.63 -27.71
CA THR A 115 13.87 -5.46 -27.71
C THR A 115 13.58 -6.90 -27.28
N PHE A 116 12.70 -7.11 -26.29
CA PHE A 116 12.27 -8.45 -25.86
C PHE A 116 11.53 -9.22 -26.95
N MET A 117 10.73 -8.53 -27.78
CA MET A 117 10.11 -9.17 -28.94
C MET A 117 11.18 -9.61 -29.95
N TRP A 118 12.18 -8.77 -30.25
CA TRP A 118 13.27 -9.12 -31.18
C TRP A 118 14.11 -10.32 -30.71
N PHE A 119 14.46 -10.40 -29.43
CA PHE A 119 15.18 -11.58 -28.90
C PHE A 119 14.32 -12.84 -28.95
N SER A 120 13.01 -12.72 -28.71
CA SER A 120 12.08 -13.85 -28.84
C SER A 120 11.95 -14.34 -30.28
N PHE A 121 11.94 -13.45 -31.29
CA PHE A 121 11.91 -13.85 -32.71
C PHE A 121 13.15 -14.62 -33.14
N ILE A 122 14.34 -14.19 -32.70
CA ILE A 122 15.60 -14.86 -33.04
C ILE A 122 15.64 -16.26 -32.41
N ILE A 123 15.25 -16.39 -31.14
CA ILE A 123 15.20 -17.69 -30.44
C ILE A 123 14.16 -18.61 -31.10
N TYR A 124 12.98 -18.09 -31.44
CA TYR A 124 11.92 -18.88 -32.09
C TYR A 124 12.29 -19.33 -33.51
N ALA A 125 12.96 -18.48 -34.30
CA ALA A 125 13.47 -18.83 -35.62
C ALA A 125 14.53 -19.94 -35.57
N ILE A 126 15.42 -19.91 -34.56
CA ILE A 126 16.42 -20.96 -34.35
C ILE A 126 15.74 -22.29 -34.02
N ILE A 127 14.74 -22.28 -33.13
CA ILE A 127 13.98 -23.49 -32.76
C ILE A 127 13.26 -24.07 -33.98
N ILE A 128 12.59 -23.24 -34.78
CA ILE A 128 11.92 -23.68 -36.03
C ILE A 128 12.92 -24.26 -37.03
N TYR A 129 14.06 -23.62 -37.23
CA TYR A 129 15.11 -24.12 -38.14
C TYR A 129 15.57 -25.53 -37.76
N TYR A 130 15.84 -25.77 -36.48
CA TYR A 130 16.24 -27.11 -36.01
C TYR A 130 15.10 -28.13 -36.13
N TRP A 131 13.85 -27.71 -35.92
CA TRP A 131 12.68 -28.55 -36.18
C TRP A 131 12.55 -28.93 -37.66
N MET A 132 12.66 -27.97 -38.58
CA MET A 132 12.59 -28.21 -40.02
C MET A 132 13.75 -29.08 -40.52
N ARG A 133 14.96 -28.90 -39.97
CA ARG A 133 16.13 -29.73 -40.28
C ARG A 133 15.94 -31.16 -39.79
N LYS A 134 15.39 -31.37 -38.59
CA LYS A 134 15.12 -32.70 -38.02
C LYS A 134 14.02 -33.45 -38.78
N LEU A 135 13.04 -32.72 -39.33
CA LEU A 135 11.96 -33.28 -40.16
C LEU A 135 12.36 -33.52 -41.62
N GLY A 136 13.61 -33.21 -42.02
CA GLY A 136 14.14 -33.56 -43.35
C GLY A 136 13.70 -32.66 -44.52
N PHE A 137 13.16 -31.47 -44.25
CA PHE A 137 12.59 -30.59 -45.28
C PHE A 137 13.63 -29.77 -46.10
N MET A 138 14.94 -29.90 -45.84
CA MET A 138 15.99 -29.12 -46.52
C MET A 138 16.69 -29.85 -47.69
N SER A 139 16.09 -30.89 -48.27
CA SER A 139 16.65 -31.56 -49.45
C SER A 139 16.11 -31.05 -50.79
N ALA A 140 15.45 -29.88 -50.85
CA ALA A 140 14.74 -29.41 -52.04
C ALA A 140 15.15 -28.02 -52.56
N ILE A 141 16.29 -27.46 -52.12
CA ILE A 141 16.89 -26.27 -52.75
C ILE A 141 18.42 -26.43 -52.79
N PHE A 142 18.88 -27.33 -53.66
CA PHE A 142 20.09 -27.22 -54.49
C PHE A 142 19.92 -28.21 -55.66
#